data_AF-A0AAF0J7V5-F1
#
_entry.id   AF-A0AAF0J7V5-F1
#
_cell.length_a   1.000
_cell.length_b   1.000
_cell.length_c   1.000
_cell.angle_alpha   90.00
_cell.angle_beta   90.00
_cell.angle_gamma   90.00
#
_symmetry.space_group_name_H-M   'P 1'
#
loop_
_entity.id
_entity.type
_entity.pdbx_description
1 polymer ?
#
loop_
_entity_poly.entity_id
_entity_poly.type
_entity_poly.pdbx_seq_one_letter_code
_entity_poly.pdbx_strand_id
1 'polypeptide(L)'
;MQALMRLSATSRTVREWSLSALYAVLILPRHVRDFRRWFAHMQATQPPFPFMGSVRALFMAVDDITRLTASSAGWEAEMLRLLHYCGPTLTHLSLWQTESRALLRDASQAVGSRFATQTLPAWAVGEGDMFYDGPDVPGDSETEGDADLPQWLRSELEKAPLHDVARAHPAHFSLHARTAPSQRRRLRPRACTPTHLSLVISYPFYENERPELFAGLVLWTCVKELDVYITQETRRTLHLLALLAHRPVRRLRISTAHATLAVEVCGPDASTGDCGSGQERTCCALLRKLLGTVDTERALLHSFSGRGMPDASILRAACLRTLADLPPAGSAAGAHAQGHAQEASATLSGEIAALQTQLRLRLNIVQGGQAVWGKLKHRLWDFRERAQFGRDGAWPQLLGD
;
A
#
# COMPACT_ATOMS: atom_id res chain seq x y z
N MET A 1 -29.10 2.98 1.35
CA MET A 1 -30.43 3.05 0.68
C MET A 1 -31.10 4.43 0.80
N GLN A 2 -31.22 5.01 2.01
CA GLN A 2 -31.80 6.36 2.19
C GLN A 2 -31.06 7.49 1.44
N ALA A 3 -29.72 7.45 1.33
CA ALA A 3 -28.95 8.45 0.59
C ALA A 3 -29.27 8.45 -0.92
N LEU A 4 -29.39 7.27 -1.54
CA LEU A 4 -29.76 7.13 -2.96
C LEU A 4 -31.21 7.59 -3.23
N MET A 5 -32.14 7.33 -2.30
CA MET A 5 -33.52 7.84 -2.40
C MET A 5 -33.61 9.37 -2.25
N ARG A 6 -32.74 9.96 -1.42
CA ARG A 6 -32.64 11.43 -1.32
C ARG A 6 -31.97 12.04 -2.56
N LEU A 7 -30.98 11.38 -3.13
CA LEU A 7 -30.31 11.80 -4.37
C LEU A 7 -31.19 11.63 -5.62
N SER A 8 -32.08 10.64 -5.66
CA SER A 8 -33.07 10.51 -6.74
C SER A 8 -34.10 11.63 -6.75
N ALA A 9 -34.30 12.34 -5.64
CA ALA A 9 -35.16 13.52 -5.54
C ALA A 9 -34.46 14.84 -5.92
N THR A 10 -33.14 14.81 -6.16
CA THR A 10 -32.36 15.99 -6.57
C THR A 10 -32.20 16.09 -8.09
N SER A 11 -31.73 17.27 -8.56
CA SER A 11 -31.46 17.54 -9.97
C SER A 11 -30.49 16.52 -10.58
N ARG A 12 -30.59 16.28 -11.89
CA ARG A 12 -29.73 15.35 -12.63
C ARG A 12 -28.24 15.63 -12.38
N THR A 13 -27.85 16.90 -12.37
CA THR A 13 -26.48 17.35 -12.12
C THR A 13 -26.00 17.02 -10.71
N VAL A 14 -26.83 17.26 -9.68
CA VAL A 14 -26.50 16.94 -8.28
C VAL A 14 -26.40 15.42 -8.09
N ARG A 15 -27.27 14.66 -8.75
CA ARG A 15 -27.23 13.20 -8.76
C ARG A 15 -25.95 12.68 -9.42
N GLU A 16 -25.59 13.21 -10.58
CA GLU A 16 -24.39 12.82 -11.32
C GLU A 16 -23.11 13.19 -10.55
N TRP A 17 -23.08 14.35 -9.89
CA TRP A 17 -21.97 14.76 -9.02
C TRP A 17 -21.87 13.92 -7.76
N SER A 18 -23.00 13.59 -7.13
CA SER A 18 -23.04 12.76 -5.93
C SER A 18 -22.68 11.31 -6.22
N LEU A 19 -23.09 10.78 -7.39
CA LEU A 19 -22.66 9.48 -7.88
C LEU A 19 -21.17 9.52 -8.26
N SER A 20 -20.70 10.53 -8.99
CA SER A 20 -19.27 10.69 -9.32
C SER A 20 -18.38 10.77 -8.08
N ALA A 21 -18.81 11.50 -7.04
CA ALA A 21 -18.14 11.58 -5.75
C ALA A 21 -18.20 10.28 -4.92
N LEU A 22 -19.25 9.46 -5.11
CA LEU A 22 -19.37 8.13 -4.48
C LEU A 22 -18.65 7.03 -5.28
N TYR A 23 -18.30 7.23 -6.56
CA TYR A 23 -17.90 6.16 -7.48
C TYR A 23 -16.64 6.43 -8.32
N ALA A 24 -15.89 7.51 -8.13
CA ALA A 24 -14.66 7.72 -8.92
C ALA A 24 -13.57 6.70 -8.51
N VAL A 25 -13.54 5.60 -9.26
CA VAL A 25 -12.47 4.62 -9.31
C VAL A 25 -11.56 5.03 -10.46
N LEU A 26 -10.32 5.41 -10.15
CA LEU A 26 -9.33 5.75 -11.14
C LEU A 26 -8.40 4.56 -11.40
N ILE A 27 -8.22 4.25 -12.68
CA ILE A 27 -7.24 3.27 -13.17
C ILE A 27 -6.33 4.06 -14.09
N LEU A 28 -5.07 4.22 -13.68
CA LEU A 28 -4.13 5.04 -14.42
C LEU A 28 -3.54 4.31 -15.62
N PRO A 29 -3.07 5.05 -16.65
CA PRO A 29 -2.35 4.46 -17.77
C PRO A 29 -1.14 3.65 -17.31
N ARG A 30 -0.91 2.52 -17.98
CA ARG A 30 0.20 1.61 -17.69
C ARG A 30 1.55 2.15 -18.18
N HIS A 31 1.58 2.89 -19.27
CA HIS A 31 2.83 3.39 -19.82
C HIS A 31 3.17 4.77 -19.24
N VAL A 32 4.41 4.97 -18.76
CA VAL A 32 4.82 6.23 -18.10
C VAL A 32 4.53 7.46 -18.96
N ARG A 33 4.81 7.41 -20.28
CA ARG A 33 4.50 8.51 -21.21
C ARG A 33 3.01 8.88 -21.24
N ASP A 34 2.12 7.89 -21.20
CA ASP A 34 0.68 8.14 -21.23
C ASP A 34 0.20 8.65 -19.88
N PHE A 35 0.77 8.14 -18.77
CA PHE A 35 0.55 8.71 -17.44
C PHE A 35 0.94 10.18 -17.39
N ARG A 36 2.12 10.56 -17.90
CA ARG A 36 2.57 11.96 -17.91
C ARG A 36 1.70 12.86 -18.78
N ARG A 37 1.31 12.39 -19.98
CA ARG A 37 0.35 13.14 -20.84
C ARG A 37 -0.98 13.34 -20.12
N TRP A 38 -1.49 12.29 -19.49
CA TRP A 38 -2.71 12.35 -18.69
C TRP A 38 -2.56 13.31 -17.51
N PHE A 39 -1.47 13.24 -16.75
CA PHE A 39 -1.21 14.08 -15.58
C PHE A 39 -1.12 15.56 -15.98
N ALA A 40 -0.35 15.87 -17.03
CA ALA A 40 -0.22 17.22 -17.56
C ALA A 40 -1.58 17.77 -18.06
N HIS A 41 -2.39 16.93 -18.70
CA HIS A 41 -3.73 17.30 -19.12
C HIS A 41 -4.61 17.63 -17.90
N MET A 42 -4.62 16.77 -16.87
CA MET A 42 -5.38 16.99 -15.64
C MET A 42 -4.92 18.24 -14.88
N GLN A 43 -3.62 18.54 -14.90
CA GLN A 43 -3.08 19.76 -14.31
C GLN A 43 -3.49 21.02 -15.10
N ALA A 44 -3.63 20.91 -16.43
CA ALA A 44 -4.03 22.03 -17.29
C ALA A 44 -5.54 22.30 -17.31
N THR A 45 -6.38 21.34 -16.90
CA THR A 45 -7.82 21.55 -16.78
C THR A 45 -8.17 22.65 -15.75
N GLN A 46 -9.31 23.31 -15.94
CA GLN A 46 -9.82 24.33 -15.00
C GLN A 46 -11.18 23.88 -14.44
N PRO A 47 -11.27 23.55 -13.13
CA PRO A 47 -10.19 23.54 -12.13
C PRO A 47 -9.18 22.39 -12.35
N PRO A 48 -7.92 22.53 -11.90
CA PRO A 48 -6.92 21.48 -12.02
C PRO A 48 -7.29 20.27 -11.15
N PHE A 49 -7.00 19.07 -11.65
CA PHE A 49 -7.41 17.81 -11.02
C PHE A 49 -8.91 17.81 -10.64
N PRO A 50 -9.83 17.86 -11.63
CA PRO A 50 -11.26 17.99 -11.37
C PRO A 50 -11.85 16.82 -10.57
N PHE A 51 -11.11 15.71 -10.47
CA PHE A 51 -11.45 14.55 -9.67
C PHE A 51 -11.03 14.68 -8.19
N MET A 52 -10.24 15.68 -7.81
CA MET A 52 -9.76 15.86 -6.42
C MET A 52 -10.94 15.90 -5.45
N GLY A 53 -10.84 15.16 -4.34
CA GLY A 53 -11.92 15.04 -3.35
C GLY A 53 -13.08 14.13 -3.76
N SER A 54 -13.12 13.64 -4.99
CA SER A 54 -14.13 12.69 -5.48
C SER A 54 -13.59 11.26 -5.60
N VAL A 55 -12.26 11.10 -5.72
CA VAL A 55 -11.63 9.80 -5.92
C VAL A 55 -11.57 9.03 -4.62
N ARG A 56 -12.24 7.87 -4.60
CA ARG A 56 -12.18 6.94 -3.47
C ARG A 56 -11.24 5.77 -3.66
N ALA A 57 -10.90 5.45 -4.91
CA ALA A 57 -10.09 4.30 -5.23
C ALA A 57 -9.14 4.58 -6.38
N LEU A 58 -7.88 4.14 -6.24
CA LEU A 58 -6.84 4.33 -7.23
C LEU A 58 -6.08 3.03 -7.49
N PHE A 59 -5.99 2.65 -8.76
CA PHE A 59 -5.12 1.58 -9.25
C PHE A 59 -4.03 2.17 -10.14
N MET A 60 -2.79 1.82 -9.84
CA MET A 60 -1.62 2.25 -10.60
C MET A 60 -0.68 1.07 -10.87
N ALA A 61 -0.27 0.95 -12.13
CA ALA A 61 0.65 -0.08 -12.60
C ALA A 61 1.51 0.42 -13.77
N VAL A 62 2.17 1.55 -13.56
CA VAL A 62 3.16 2.15 -14.45
C VAL A 62 4.32 1.18 -14.65
N ASP A 63 4.50 0.74 -15.90
CA ASP A 63 5.68 -0.04 -16.29
C ASP A 63 6.92 0.86 -16.21
N ASP A 64 7.90 0.43 -15.42
CA ASP A 64 9.27 0.96 -15.41
C ASP A 64 10.00 0.43 -16.65
N ILE A 65 9.67 1.03 -17.80
CA ILE A 65 10.53 1.03 -19.01
C ILE A 65 11.63 2.11 -18.84
N THR A 66 11.85 2.54 -17.60
CA THR A 66 12.52 3.77 -17.15
C THR A 66 14.04 3.61 -17.14
N ARG A 67 14.57 2.39 -17.31
CA ARG A 67 16.01 2.14 -17.52
C ARG A 67 16.58 2.67 -18.84
N LEU A 68 15.78 3.29 -19.72
CA LEU A 68 16.19 3.55 -21.10
C LEU A 68 16.17 5.02 -21.57
N THR A 69 15.52 5.99 -20.90
CA THR A 69 15.48 7.38 -21.42
C THR A 69 15.31 8.49 -20.38
N ALA A 70 15.99 9.64 -20.59
CA ALA A 70 15.83 10.88 -19.81
C ALA A 70 14.38 11.41 -19.77
N SER A 71 13.55 11.07 -20.77
CA SER A 71 12.13 11.45 -20.85
C SER A 71 11.25 10.87 -19.74
N SER A 72 11.77 9.90 -19.00
CA SER A 72 11.06 9.17 -17.97
C SER A 72 11.47 9.54 -16.54
N ALA A 73 12.40 10.48 -16.36
CA ALA A 73 12.77 10.98 -15.04
C ALA A 73 11.65 11.85 -14.41
N GLY A 74 11.46 11.72 -13.09
CA GLY A 74 10.58 12.59 -12.29
C GLY A 74 9.11 12.15 -12.21
N TRP A 75 8.74 11.02 -12.82
CA TRP A 75 7.37 10.49 -12.74
C TRP A 75 6.99 10.09 -11.31
N GLU A 76 7.96 9.69 -10.48
CA GLU A 76 7.74 9.35 -9.06
C GLU A 76 7.23 10.57 -8.29
N ALA A 77 7.76 11.76 -8.55
CA ALA A 77 7.31 12.99 -7.93
C ALA A 77 5.89 13.36 -8.38
N GLU A 78 5.57 13.22 -9.66
CA GLU A 78 4.21 13.41 -10.21
C GLU A 78 3.22 12.41 -9.59
N MET A 79 3.63 11.16 -9.43
CA MET A 79 2.87 10.11 -8.76
C MET A 79 2.59 10.46 -7.29
N LEU A 80 3.61 10.82 -6.53
CA LEU A 80 3.47 11.17 -5.11
C LEU A 80 2.59 12.41 -4.94
N ARG A 81 2.70 13.43 -5.82
CA ARG A 81 1.77 14.57 -5.88
C ARG A 81 0.33 14.11 -6.06
N LEU A 82 0.07 13.21 -7.02
CA LEU A 82 -1.26 12.67 -7.25
C LEU A 82 -1.81 11.97 -6.00
N LEU A 83 -0.98 11.18 -5.31
CA LEU A 83 -1.37 10.49 -4.08
C LEU A 83 -1.67 11.47 -2.94
N HIS A 84 -0.95 12.59 -2.85
CA HIS A 84 -1.27 13.63 -1.87
C HIS A 84 -2.58 14.36 -2.20
N TYR A 85 -2.84 14.64 -3.47
CA TYR A 85 -4.11 15.26 -3.89
C TYR A 85 -5.32 14.36 -3.62
N CYS A 86 -5.20 13.07 -3.92
CA CYS A 86 -6.27 12.10 -3.70
C CYS A 86 -6.31 11.58 -2.25
N GLY A 87 -5.22 11.70 -1.50
CA GLY A 87 -4.97 11.07 -0.20
C GLY A 87 -6.13 11.14 0.81
N PRO A 88 -6.73 12.32 1.07
CA PRO A 88 -7.82 12.46 2.04
C PRO A 88 -9.05 11.59 1.75
N THR A 89 -9.31 11.25 0.49
CA THR A 89 -10.54 10.56 0.07
C THR A 89 -10.28 9.12 -0.38
N LEU A 90 -9.02 8.74 -0.58
CA LEU A 90 -8.64 7.39 -0.98
C LEU A 90 -8.92 6.38 0.13
N THR A 91 -9.86 5.48 -0.14
CA THR A 91 -10.16 4.29 0.67
C THR A 91 -9.43 3.06 0.16
N HIS A 92 -9.27 2.93 -1.16
CA HIS A 92 -8.61 1.80 -1.82
C HIS A 92 -7.41 2.28 -2.62
N LEU A 93 -6.24 1.71 -2.34
CA LEU A 93 -5.02 1.99 -3.08
C LEU A 93 -4.37 0.69 -3.51
N SER A 94 -4.14 0.53 -4.81
CA SER A 94 -3.40 -0.59 -5.39
C SER A 94 -2.25 -0.07 -6.22
N LEU A 95 -1.04 -0.41 -5.80
CA LEU A 95 0.20 0.00 -6.44
C LEU A 95 0.96 -1.22 -6.94
N TRP A 96 1.58 -1.07 -8.11
CA TRP A 96 2.52 -2.05 -8.65
C TRP A 96 3.93 -1.81 -8.08
N GLN A 97 4.92 -2.51 -8.63
CA GLN A 97 6.24 -2.66 -8.05
C GLN A 97 6.97 -1.32 -7.87
N THR A 98 6.95 -0.46 -8.87
CA THR A 98 7.77 0.75 -8.93
C THR A 98 7.17 1.89 -8.13
N GLU A 99 5.85 1.94 -8.10
CA GLU A 99 5.04 2.86 -7.31
C GLU A 99 5.04 2.48 -5.84
N SER A 100 4.92 1.19 -5.53
CA SER A 100 5.07 0.69 -4.16
C SER A 100 6.44 1.09 -3.62
N ARG A 101 7.50 0.93 -4.42
CA ARG A 101 8.86 1.35 -4.05
C ARG A 101 8.96 2.87 -3.87
N ALA A 102 8.42 3.67 -4.78
CA ALA A 102 8.46 5.13 -4.67
C ALA A 102 7.70 5.62 -3.43
N LEU A 103 6.54 5.03 -3.14
CA LEU A 103 5.74 5.35 -1.95
C LEU A 103 6.47 4.98 -0.65
N LEU A 104 7.00 3.76 -0.57
CA LEU A 104 7.66 3.25 0.64
C LEU A 104 9.01 3.93 0.93
N ARG A 105 9.58 4.63 -0.06
CA ARG A 105 10.81 5.42 0.10
C ARG A 105 10.56 6.89 0.43
N ASP A 106 9.31 7.33 0.40
CA ASP A 106 8.95 8.72 0.67
C ASP A 106 9.17 9.07 2.16
N ALA A 107 10.24 9.81 2.43
CA ALA A 107 10.60 10.23 3.78
C ALA A 107 9.53 11.10 4.47
N SER A 108 8.66 11.76 3.70
CA SER A 108 7.56 12.57 4.25
C SER A 108 6.51 11.72 4.97
N GLN A 109 6.52 10.41 4.75
CA GLN A 109 5.62 9.49 5.43
C GLN A 109 6.11 9.07 6.80
N ALA A 110 7.39 9.26 7.16
CA ALA A 110 7.90 8.84 8.45
C ALA A 110 7.54 9.86 9.55
N VAL A 111 6.67 9.47 10.48
CA VAL A 111 6.30 10.31 11.64
C VAL A 111 7.53 10.61 12.49
N GLY A 112 7.81 11.89 12.74
CA GLY A 112 8.92 12.30 13.61
C GLY A 112 10.31 12.27 12.96
N SER A 113 10.41 12.05 11.65
CA SER A 113 11.68 12.22 10.94
C SER A 113 12.09 13.70 10.93
N ARG A 114 13.31 13.99 11.40
CA ARG A 114 13.92 15.34 11.31
C ARG A 114 13.96 15.85 9.87
N PHE A 115 13.93 14.96 8.87
CA PHE A 115 13.88 15.31 7.45
C PHE A 115 12.51 15.82 6.99
N ALA A 116 11.41 15.38 7.61
CA ALA A 116 10.07 15.89 7.27
C ALA A 116 9.85 17.36 7.65
N THR A 117 10.74 17.92 8.49
CA THR A 117 10.68 19.31 8.99
C THR A 117 11.77 20.21 8.40
N GLN A 118 12.79 19.67 7.71
CA GLN A 118 13.94 20.45 7.22
C GLN A 118 14.09 20.43 5.69
N THR A 119 13.54 19.45 4.98
CA THR A 119 13.60 19.38 3.52
C THR A 119 12.20 19.24 2.95
N LEU A 120 11.84 20.14 2.01
CA LEU A 120 10.64 19.96 1.21
C LEU A 120 10.70 18.57 0.57
N PRO A 121 9.64 17.76 0.68
CA PRO A 121 9.67 16.43 0.09
C PRO A 121 9.90 16.55 -1.43
N ALA A 122 10.57 15.57 -2.04
CA ALA A 122 10.96 15.63 -3.46
C ALA A 122 9.77 15.92 -4.40
N TRP A 123 8.55 15.57 -4.00
CA TRP A 123 7.33 15.89 -4.74
C TRP A 123 6.86 17.34 -4.56
N ALA A 124 7.19 18.03 -3.46
CA ALA A 124 6.83 19.43 -3.20
C ALA A 124 7.84 20.45 -3.75
N VAL A 125 8.93 20.01 -4.38
CA VAL A 125 9.90 20.90 -5.04
C VAL A 125 9.18 21.72 -6.12
N GLY A 126 9.22 23.05 -5.99
CA GLY A 126 8.49 24.00 -6.84
C GLY A 126 7.12 24.45 -6.32
N GLU A 127 6.65 23.96 -5.17
CA GLU A 127 5.45 24.44 -4.46
C GLU A 127 5.80 25.44 -3.33
N GLY A 128 6.89 26.21 -3.53
CA GLY A 128 7.39 27.21 -2.57
C GLY A 128 6.28 28.10 -2.02
N ASP A 129 6.30 28.29 -0.71
CA ASP A 129 5.41 29.11 0.13
C ASP A 129 4.15 28.48 0.74
N MET A 130 3.83 27.20 0.50
CA MET A 130 2.60 26.59 1.06
C MET A 130 2.78 25.74 2.33
N PHE A 131 4.02 25.54 2.80
CA PHE A 131 4.34 24.49 3.79
C PHE A 131 4.89 24.99 5.14
N TYR A 132 5.35 26.24 5.22
CA TYR A 132 5.91 26.84 6.43
C TYR A 132 4.96 27.90 7.00
N ASP A 133 4.04 27.50 7.88
CA ASP A 133 3.55 28.41 8.93
C ASP A 133 4.37 28.10 10.19
N GLY A 134 5.62 28.56 10.22
CA GLY A 134 6.32 28.82 11.47
C GLY A 134 5.86 30.18 12.02
N PRO A 135 5.91 30.42 13.35
CA PRO A 135 5.53 31.72 13.90
C PRO A 135 6.43 32.79 13.28
N ASP A 136 5.80 33.84 12.74
CA ASP A 136 6.37 35.06 12.16
C ASP A 136 7.89 35.23 12.33
N VAL A 137 8.67 34.79 11.34
CA VAL A 137 10.02 35.28 11.14
C VAL A 137 9.91 36.45 10.16
N PRO A 138 10.37 37.67 10.51
CA PRO A 138 10.28 38.81 9.61
C PRO A 138 11.07 38.50 8.34
N GLY A 139 10.50 38.85 7.19
CA GLY A 139 11.04 38.50 5.89
C GLY A 139 12.45 39.04 5.67
N ASP A 140 13.35 38.14 5.30
CA ASP A 140 14.54 38.46 4.53
C ASP A 140 14.39 37.75 3.18
N SER A 141 13.91 38.53 2.20
CA SER A 141 14.01 38.19 0.80
C SER A 141 15.43 38.48 0.32
N GLU A 142 16.32 37.49 0.30
CA GLU A 142 17.57 37.57 -0.45
C GLU A 142 18.11 36.15 -0.79
N THR A 143 17.86 35.73 -2.03
CA THR A 143 18.85 35.06 -2.91
C THR A 143 19.66 33.84 -2.43
N GLU A 144 19.10 32.88 -1.69
CA GLU A 144 19.80 31.61 -1.37
C GLU A 144 19.50 30.43 -2.34
N GLY A 145 19.08 30.70 -3.59
CA GLY A 145 18.71 29.67 -4.57
C GLY A 145 19.83 29.16 -5.49
N ASP A 146 20.97 29.85 -5.57
CA ASP A 146 21.98 29.65 -6.65
C ASP A 146 23.17 28.76 -6.27
N ALA A 147 23.32 28.38 -4.99
CA ALA A 147 24.50 27.68 -4.50
C ALA A 147 24.57 26.19 -4.90
N ASP A 148 23.41 25.53 -5.08
CA ASP A 148 23.32 24.08 -5.30
C ASP A 148 23.35 23.63 -6.77
N LEU A 149 23.41 24.55 -7.73
CA LEU A 149 23.47 24.20 -9.15
C LEU A 149 24.91 23.83 -9.56
N PRO A 150 25.13 22.74 -10.33
CA PRO A 150 26.45 22.44 -10.89
C PRO A 150 27.02 23.62 -11.70
N GLN A 151 28.34 23.87 -11.61
CA GLN A 151 28.99 25.02 -12.28
C GLN A 151 28.74 25.08 -13.80
N TRP A 152 28.67 23.92 -14.47
CA TRP A 152 28.38 23.86 -15.90
C TRP A 152 26.96 24.37 -16.22
N LEU A 153 25.99 24.09 -15.35
CA LEU A 153 24.59 24.50 -15.52
C LEU A 153 24.41 26.00 -15.25
N ARG A 154 25.14 26.53 -14.27
CA ARG A 154 25.23 27.98 -14.04
C ARG A 154 25.78 28.71 -15.28
N SER A 155 26.87 28.18 -15.85
CA SER A 155 27.47 28.76 -17.05
C SER A 155 26.57 28.70 -18.31
N GLU A 156 25.59 27.79 -18.35
CA GLU A 156 24.58 27.73 -19.41
C GLU A 156 23.43 28.71 -19.16
N LEU A 157 22.99 28.86 -17.91
CA LEU A 157 21.98 29.84 -17.50
C LEU A 157 22.43 31.29 -17.72
N GLU A 158 23.74 31.55 -17.63
CA GLU A 158 24.32 32.85 -17.99
C GLU A 158 24.26 33.14 -19.50
N LYS A 159 24.19 32.09 -20.35
CA LYS A 159 24.26 32.21 -21.81
C LYS A 159 22.91 32.11 -22.51
N ALA A 160 21.94 31.45 -21.88
CA ALA A 160 20.63 31.18 -22.46
C ALA A 160 19.52 31.39 -21.42
N PRO A 161 18.33 31.85 -21.85
CA PRO A 161 17.23 32.10 -20.93
C PRO A 161 16.82 30.79 -20.22
N LEU A 162 16.47 30.91 -18.92
CA LEU A 162 16.10 29.80 -18.02
C LEU A 162 15.16 28.77 -18.67
N HIS A 163 14.19 29.24 -19.45
CA HIS A 163 13.21 28.38 -20.12
C HIS A 163 13.83 27.44 -21.17
N ASP A 164 14.83 27.88 -21.91
CA ASP A 164 15.48 27.06 -22.94
C ASP A 164 16.50 26.09 -22.32
N VAL A 165 17.21 26.52 -21.27
CA VAL A 165 18.10 25.66 -20.47
C VAL A 165 17.28 24.60 -19.71
N ALA A 166 16.13 24.97 -19.15
CA ALA A 166 15.20 24.04 -18.49
C ALA A 166 14.58 23.01 -19.45
N ARG A 167 14.39 23.39 -20.72
CA ARG A 167 13.96 22.46 -21.77
C ARG A 167 15.05 21.46 -22.14
N ALA A 168 16.31 21.91 -22.20
CA ALA A 168 17.45 21.08 -22.54
C ALA A 168 17.83 20.12 -21.40
N HIS A 169 17.70 20.56 -20.14
CA HIS A 169 18.17 19.85 -18.95
C HIS A 169 17.07 19.63 -17.90
N PRO A 170 15.95 18.97 -18.25
CA PRO A 170 14.77 18.86 -17.39
C PRO A 170 15.00 18.07 -16.10
N ALA A 171 16.13 17.36 -15.97
CA ALA A 171 16.51 16.66 -14.76
C ALA A 171 17.00 17.59 -13.64
N HIS A 172 17.53 18.77 -13.99
CA HIS A 172 18.06 19.74 -13.04
C HIS A 172 17.07 20.86 -12.72
N PHE A 173 16.17 21.16 -13.65
CA PHE A 173 15.07 22.09 -13.43
C PHE A 173 13.83 21.28 -13.12
N SER A 174 13.60 21.05 -11.83
CA SER A 174 12.32 20.56 -11.35
C SER A 174 11.23 21.45 -11.93
N LEU A 175 10.35 20.85 -12.75
CA LEU A 175 9.22 21.44 -13.48
C LEU A 175 8.80 22.79 -12.90
N HIS A 176 9.39 23.88 -13.40
CA HIS A 176 9.03 25.22 -12.96
C HIS A 176 7.55 25.43 -13.26
N ALA A 177 6.80 25.86 -12.25
CA ALA A 177 5.41 26.24 -12.42
C ALA A 177 5.33 27.26 -13.56
N ARG A 178 4.68 26.88 -14.66
CA ARG A 178 4.24 27.83 -15.67
C ARG A 178 3.42 28.88 -14.94
N THR A 179 3.96 30.09 -14.90
CA THR A 179 3.38 31.29 -14.31
C THR A 179 1.89 31.37 -14.60
N ALA A 180 1.07 31.21 -13.56
CA ALA A 180 -0.33 31.60 -13.56
C ALA A 180 -0.66 32.24 -12.20
N PRO A 181 -1.06 33.52 -12.16
CA PRO A 181 -1.34 34.27 -10.94
C PRO A 181 -2.75 33.96 -10.44
N SER A 182 -2.95 32.75 -9.91
CA SER A 182 -4.14 32.42 -9.11
C SER A 182 -3.84 31.24 -8.18
N GLN A 183 -2.92 31.44 -7.24
CA GLN A 183 -2.77 30.57 -6.07
C GLN A 183 -4.04 30.70 -5.20
N ARG A 184 -5.12 30.03 -5.61
CA ARG A 184 -6.25 29.76 -4.72
C ARG A 184 -5.71 28.90 -3.58
N ARG A 185 -5.90 29.33 -2.33
CA ARG A 185 -5.63 28.61 -1.06
C ARG A 185 -5.73 27.09 -1.27
N ARG A 186 -4.59 26.43 -1.56
CA ARG A 186 -4.57 24.98 -1.73
C ARG A 186 -4.66 24.38 -0.33
N LEU A 187 -5.56 23.42 -0.16
CA LEU A 187 -5.68 22.70 1.11
C LEU A 187 -4.33 22.05 1.43
N ARG A 188 -3.88 22.16 2.69
CA ARG A 188 -2.64 21.51 3.13
C ARG A 188 -2.68 20.03 2.72
N PRO A 189 -1.66 19.54 2.00
CA PRO A 189 -1.63 18.16 1.53
C PRO A 189 -1.69 17.22 2.75
N ARG A 190 -2.64 16.28 2.71
CA ARG A 190 -2.74 15.24 3.74
C ARG A 190 -2.04 13.99 3.23
N ALA A 191 -1.47 13.22 4.15
CA ALA A 191 -0.90 11.92 3.82
C ALA A 191 -1.98 10.99 3.25
N CYS A 192 -1.59 10.12 2.32
CA CYS A 192 -2.47 9.08 1.82
C CYS A 192 -2.59 7.97 2.88
N THR A 193 -3.79 7.81 3.47
CA THR A 193 -4.05 6.83 4.53
C THR A 193 -5.23 5.91 4.15
N PRO A 194 -5.04 5.01 3.16
CA PRO A 194 -6.10 4.14 2.68
C PRO A 194 -6.51 3.12 3.74
N THR A 195 -7.75 2.63 3.64
CA THR A 195 -8.24 1.52 4.48
C THR A 195 -7.93 0.16 3.87
N HIS A 196 -7.85 0.09 2.53
CA HIS A 196 -7.49 -1.09 1.76
C HIS A 196 -6.25 -0.78 0.94
N LEU A 197 -5.19 -1.54 1.18
CA LEU A 197 -3.89 -1.31 0.56
C LEU A 197 -3.38 -2.59 -0.09
N SER A 198 -3.06 -2.52 -1.39
CA SER A 198 -2.47 -3.60 -2.16
C SER A 198 -1.13 -3.14 -2.72
N LEU A 199 -0.03 -3.82 -2.35
CA LEU A 199 1.34 -3.46 -2.73
C LEU A 199 2.08 -4.62 -3.37
N VAL A 200 2.99 -4.32 -4.29
CA VAL A 200 4.00 -5.27 -4.77
C VAL A 200 5.32 -4.83 -4.16
N ILE A 201 5.82 -5.61 -3.20
CA ILE A 201 7.07 -5.29 -2.51
C ILE A 201 8.23 -5.96 -3.25
N SER A 202 9.18 -5.13 -3.67
CA SER A 202 10.46 -5.56 -4.24
C SER A 202 11.60 -4.72 -3.68
N TYR A 203 12.71 -5.37 -3.36
CA TYR A 203 13.94 -4.72 -2.89
C TYR A 203 14.73 -4.09 -4.04
N PRO A 204 15.63 -3.13 -3.75
CA PRO A 204 15.97 -2.57 -2.44
C PRO A 204 15.04 -1.43 -1.97
N PHE A 205 14.89 -1.28 -0.64
CA PHE A 205 14.41 -0.04 -0.01
C PHE A 205 15.60 0.91 0.15
N TYR A 206 15.96 1.62 -0.91
CA TYR A 206 17.07 2.58 -0.81
C TYR A 206 16.64 3.74 0.11
N GLU A 207 17.49 4.07 1.09
CA GLU A 207 17.42 5.17 2.09
C GLU A 207 16.77 4.94 3.47
N ASN A 208 16.01 3.88 3.74
CA ASN A 208 15.53 3.59 5.12
C ASN A 208 15.67 2.11 5.49
N GLU A 209 16.91 1.64 5.62
CA GLU A 209 17.24 0.28 6.09
C GLU A 209 16.89 0.02 7.57
N ARG A 210 16.25 0.98 8.24
CA ARG A 210 15.78 0.90 9.63
C ARG A 210 14.35 0.36 9.68
N PRO A 211 14.14 -0.87 10.18
CA PRO A 211 12.81 -1.48 10.24
C PRO A 211 11.78 -0.65 11.04
N GLU A 212 12.24 0.18 11.98
CA GLU A 212 11.41 1.05 12.79
C GLU A 212 10.75 2.14 11.95
N LEU A 213 11.46 2.69 10.96
CA LEU A 213 10.94 3.72 10.06
C LEU A 213 9.85 3.15 9.14
N PHE A 214 10.02 1.91 8.69
CA PHE A 214 8.98 1.20 7.94
C PHE A 214 7.70 1.11 8.77
N ALA A 215 7.78 0.72 10.04
CA ALA A 215 6.63 0.63 10.93
C ALA A 215 6.00 2.01 11.23
N GLY A 216 6.81 3.07 11.18
CA GLY A 216 6.43 4.46 11.42
C GLY A 216 5.80 5.19 10.24
N LEU A 217 5.68 4.59 9.05
CA LEU A 217 5.06 5.28 7.91
C LEU A 217 3.58 5.58 8.18
N VAL A 218 3.15 6.82 7.88
CA VAL A 218 1.78 7.29 8.04
C VAL A 218 0.81 6.47 7.20
N LEU A 219 1.25 5.92 6.07
CA LEU A 219 0.39 5.14 5.18
C LEU A 219 -0.29 3.95 5.91
N TRP A 220 0.34 3.40 6.95
CA TRP A 220 -0.17 2.23 7.69
C TRP A 220 -1.26 2.55 8.70
N THR A 221 -1.48 3.82 9.04
CA THR A 221 -2.30 4.22 10.21
C THR A 221 -3.73 3.72 10.14
N CYS A 222 -4.31 3.72 8.93
CA CYS A 222 -5.72 3.43 8.70
C CYS A 222 -5.96 2.09 7.99
N VAL A 223 -4.89 1.36 7.65
CA VAL A 223 -4.98 0.13 6.85
C VAL A 223 -5.63 -0.99 7.66
N LYS A 224 -6.83 -1.38 7.25
CA LYS A 224 -7.58 -2.52 7.81
C LYS A 224 -7.38 -3.78 6.98
N GLU A 225 -7.22 -3.63 5.67
CA GLU A 225 -6.95 -4.73 4.75
C GLU A 225 -5.64 -4.48 4.02
N LEU A 226 -4.70 -5.41 4.20
CA LEU A 226 -3.37 -5.36 3.62
C LEU A 226 -3.13 -6.56 2.71
N ASP A 227 -2.83 -6.28 1.45
CA ASP A 227 -2.48 -7.26 0.44
C ASP A 227 -1.06 -6.99 -0.08
N VAL A 228 -0.19 -7.98 0.07
CA VAL A 228 1.23 -7.87 -0.28
C VAL A 228 1.62 -9.01 -1.19
N TYR A 229 2.06 -8.66 -2.38
CA TYR A 229 2.79 -9.60 -3.24
C TYR A 229 4.29 -9.38 -3.09
N ILE A 230 5.01 -10.44 -2.76
CA ILE A 230 6.45 -10.41 -2.52
C ILE A 230 7.15 -11.01 -3.73
N THR A 231 8.01 -10.23 -4.38
CA THR A 231 8.80 -10.71 -5.53
C THR A 231 10.14 -11.30 -5.12
N GLN A 232 10.76 -10.78 -4.06
CA GLN A 232 12.09 -11.15 -3.57
C GLN A 232 12.18 -10.97 -2.04
N GLU A 233 13.19 -11.58 -1.41
CA GLU A 233 13.52 -11.39 0.01
C GLU A 233 12.32 -11.63 0.96
N THR A 234 11.69 -12.80 0.81
CA THR A 234 10.48 -13.19 1.55
C THR A 234 10.67 -13.05 3.05
N ARG A 235 11.76 -13.59 3.61
CA ARG A 235 12.02 -13.56 5.05
C ARG A 235 12.02 -12.14 5.60
N ARG A 236 12.79 -11.24 4.99
CA ARG A 236 12.90 -9.85 5.44
C ARG A 236 11.55 -9.13 5.35
N THR A 237 10.79 -9.37 4.28
CA THR A 237 9.45 -8.77 4.11
C THR A 237 8.47 -9.23 5.17
N LEU A 238 8.43 -10.54 5.48
CA LEU A 238 7.57 -11.08 6.53
C LEU A 238 7.86 -10.43 7.89
N HIS A 239 9.14 -10.24 8.23
CA HIS A 239 9.55 -9.57 9.46
C HIS A 239 9.13 -8.10 9.49
N LEU A 240 9.28 -7.37 8.38
CA LEU A 240 8.81 -5.98 8.29
C LEU A 240 7.29 -5.87 8.49
N LEU A 241 6.51 -6.75 7.86
CA LEU A 241 5.06 -6.80 8.05
C LEU A 241 4.68 -7.14 9.49
N ALA A 242 5.45 -7.99 10.16
CA ALA A 242 5.26 -8.31 11.57
C ALA A 242 5.51 -7.11 12.51
N LEU A 243 6.30 -6.10 12.11
CA LEU A 243 6.46 -4.86 12.88
C LEU A 243 5.18 -4.03 12.94
N LEU A 244 4.26 -4.23 11.99
CA LEU A 244 2.97 -3.56 11.93
C LEU A 244 1.92 -4.14 12.92
N ALA A 245 2.31 -4.97 13.90
CA ALA A 245 1.36 -5.57 14.84
C ALA A 245 0.47 -4.58 15.60
N HIS A 246 0.97 -3.35 15.81
CA HIS A 246 0.22 -2.28 16.46
C HIS A 246 -0.76 -1.55 15.53
N ARG A 247 -0.77 -1.89 14.23
CA ARG A 247 -1.66 -1.30 13.21
C ARG A 247 -2.95 -2.11 13.10
N PRO A 248 -4.07 -1.49 12.69
CA PRO A 248 -5.41 -2.10 12.76
C PRO A 248 -5.69 -3.10 11.62
N VAL A 249 -4.69 -3.85 11.16
CA VAL A 249 -4.82 -4.80 10.04
C VAL A 249 -5.65 -6.01 10.50
N ARG A 250 -6.86 -6.13 9.95
CA ARG A 250 -7.83 -7.21 10.21
C ARG A 250 -7.86 -8.28 9.13
N ARG A 251 -7.46 -7.93 7.91
CA ARG A 251 -7.31 -8.84 6.77
C ARG A 251 -5.91 -8.68 6.21
N LEU A 252 -5.17 -9.79 6.12
CA LEU A 252 -3.80 -9.83 5.62
C LEU A 252 -3.66 -10.93 4.58
N ARG A 253 -3.29 -10.55 3.36
CA ARG A 253 -2.92 -11.47 2.29
C ARG A 253 -1.45 -11.28 1.96
N ILE A 254 -0.69 -12.36 2.01
CA ILE A 254 0.72 -12.39 1.63
C ILE A 254 0.89 -13.46 0.55
N SER A 255 1.32 -13.04 -0.64
CA SER A 255 1.46 -13.92 -1.80
C SER A 255 2.87 -13.89 -2.36
N THR A 256 3.37 -15.04 -2.81
CA THR A 256 4.55 -15.18 -3.68
C THR A 256 4.16 -15.90 -4.97
N ALA A 257 5.14 -16.20 -5.82
CA ALA A 257 4.93 -17.05 -6.99
C ALA A 257 4.48 -18.49 -6.63
N HIS A 258 4.68 -18.93 -5.39
CA HIS A 258 4.51 -20.33 -4.99
C HIS A 258 3.37 -20.57 -4.02
N ALA A 259 3.13 -19.64 -3.09
CA ALA A 259 2.13 -19.79 -2.05
C ALA A 259 1.44 -18.46 -1.69
N THR A 260 0.24 -18.56 -1.14
CA THR A 260 -0.51 -17.44 -0.56
C THR A 260 -0.95 -17.79 0.85
N LEU A 261 -0.61 -16.94 1.81
CA LEU A 261 -1.15 -16.93 3.16
C LEU A 261 -2.27 -15.88 3.22
N ALA A 262 -3.46 -16.30 3.64
CA ALA A 262 -4.61 -15.42 3.86
C ALA A 262 -5.04 -15.54 5.32
N VAL A 263 -5.12 -14.41 6.03
CA VAL A 263 -5.53 -14.34 7.44
C VAL A 263 -6.56 -13.24 7.61
N GLU A 264 -7.64 -13.55 8.31
CA GLU A 264 -8.65 -12.60 8.74
C GLU A 264 -8.99 -12.82 10.21
N VAL A 265 -9.02 -11.73 10.98
CA VAL A 265 -9.48 -11.76 12.37
C VAL A 265 -10.98 -11.44 12.41
N CYS A 266 -11.76 -12.33 13.01
CA CYS A 266 -13.21 -12.18 13.18
C CYS A 266 -13.53 -11.53 14.53
N GLY A 267 -14.29 -10.44 14.55
CA GLY A 267 -14.77 -9.81 15.78
C GLY A 267 -15.57 -8.54 15.51
N PRO A 268 -16.47 -8.14 16.43
CA PRO A 268 -17.27 -6.94 16.28
C PRO A 268 -16.39 -5.68 16.25
N ASP A 269 -16.80 -4.73 15.43
CA ASP A 269 -16.19 -3.41 15.33
C ASP A 269 -15.96 -2.78 16.71
N ALA A 270 -14.84 -2.07 16.84
CA ALA A 270 -14.49 -1.23 17.99
C ALA A 270 -15.40 0.01 18.12
N SER A 271 -16.72 -0.17 18.02
CA SER A 271 -17.73 0.85 18.32
C SER A 271 -18.23 0.78 19.77
N THR A 272 -17.86 -0.26 20.51
CA THR A 272 -18.06 -0.36 21.96
C THR A 272 -16.69 -0.32 22.62
N GLY A 273 -16.40 0.80 23.28
CA GLY A 273 -15.11 1.15 23.86
C GLY A 273 -14.75 0.31 25.09
N ASP A 274 -14.42 -0.95 24.87
CA ASP A 274 -13.83 -1.79 25.91
C ASP A 274 -12.31 -1.89 25.66
N CYS A 275 -11.58 -0.96 26.28
CA CYS A 275 -10.13 -0.81 26.19
C CYS A 275 -9.38 -1.81 27.08
N GLY A 276 -9.67 -3.10 26.94
CA GLY A 276 -8.93 -4.18 27.60
C GLY A 276 -8.47 -5.23 26.58
N SER A 277 -7.17 -5.44 26.42
CA SER A 277 -6.53 -6.55 25.65
C SER A 277 -6.62 -6.56 24.11
N GLY A 278 -7.16 -5.52 23.46
CA GLY A 278 -7.40 -5.49 22.01
C GLY A 278 -6.16 -5.44 21.08
N GLN A 279 -4.95 -5.26 21.62
CA GLN A 279 -3.73 -5.05 20.83
C GLN A 279 -3.16 -6.34 20.20
N GLU A 280 -3.53 -7.51 20.74
CA GLU A 280 -3.00 -8.81 20.29
C GLU A 280 -3.76 -9.43 19.11
N ARG A 281 -4.88 -8.81 18.66
CA ARG A 281 -5.78 -9.39 17.65
C ARG A 281 -5.71 -8.68 16.29
N THR A 282 -4.50 -8.39 15.82
CA THR A 282 -4.27 -7.90 14.46
C THR A 282 -3.57 -9.00 13.65
N CYS A 283 -3.81 -9.06 12.33
CA CYS A 283 -3.15 -10.07 11.50
C CYS A 283 -1.62 -9.94 11.53
N CYS A 284 -1.10 -8.72 11.68
CA CYS A 284 0.34 -8.49 11.80
C CYS A 284 0.90 -8.95 13.17
N ALA A 285 0.10 -8.89 14.25
CA ALA A 285 0.45 -9.47 15.54
C ALA A 285 0.49 -11.01 15.47
N LEU A 286 -0.51 -11.62 14.80
CA LEU A 286 -0.53 -13.06 14.54
C LEU A 286 0.69 -13.49 13.70
N LEU A 287 1.01 -12.74 12.64
CA LEU A 287 2.21 -12.98 11.83
C LEU A 287 3.47 -12.92 12.70
N ARG A 288 3.60 -11.92 13.59
CA ARG A 288 4.73 -11.83 14.52
C ARG A 288 4.85 -13.06 15.41
N LYS A 289 3.73 -13.56 15.95
CA LYS A 289 3.71 -14.78 16.76
C LYS A 289 4.14 -16.01 15.95
N LEU A 290 3.65 -16.16 14.72
CA LEU A 290 4.05 -17.23 13.81
C LEU A 290 5.53 -17.18 13.41
N LEU A 291 6.11 -15.99 13.27
CA LEU A 291 7.55 -15.85 12.97
C LEU A 291 8.43 -15.98 14.22
N GLY A 292 7.86 -15.91 15.43
CA GLY A 292 8.59 -16.08 16.68
C GLY A 292 9.05 -17.52 16.95
N THR A 293 8.36 -18.50 16.35
CA THR A 293 8.73 -19.91 16.46
C THR A 293 9.52 -20.34 15.23
N VAL A 294 10.71 -20.90 15.44
CA VAL A 294 11.66 -21.29 14.37
C VAL A 294 11.02 -22.25 13.37
N ASP A 295 10.19 -23.18 13.84
CA ASP A 295 9.59 -24.21 12.99
C ASP A 295 8.50 -23.67 12.07
N THR A 296 7.61 -22.81 12.57
CA THR A 296 6.58 -22.17 11.75
C THR A 296 7.18 -21.15 10.80
N GLU A 297 8.19 -20.38 11.24
CA GLU A 297 8.94 -19.48 10.34
C GLU A 297 9.54 -20.27 9.17
N ARG A 298 10.29 -21.34 9.47
CA ARG A 298 10.94 -22.18 8.47
C ARG A 298 9.92 -22.81 7.51
N ALA A 299 8.81 -23.35 8.03
CA ALA A 299 7.79 -23.99 7.21
C ALA A 299 7.04 -23.00 6.29
N LEU A 300 6.76 -21.79 6.77
CA LEU A 300 6.21 -20.71 5.94
C LEU A 300 7.19 -20.31 4.84
N LEU A 301 8.47 -20.10 5.17
CA LEU A 301 9.50 -19.77 4.18
C LEU A 301 9.66 -20.85 3.11
N HIS A 302 9.69 -22.12 3.51
CA HIS A 302 9.73 -23.23 2.55
C HIS A 302 8.53 -23.22 1.60
N SER A 303 7.33 -22.99 2.12
CA SER A 303 6.11 -22.88 1.31
C SER A 303 6.18 -21.74 0.32
N PHE A 304 6.63 -20.55 0.78
CA PHE A 304 6.79 -19.39 -0.09
C PHE A 304 7.91 -19.50 -1.12
N SER A 305 8.90 -20.37 -0.89
CA SER A 305 9.99 -20.70 -1.82
C SER A 305 9.69 -21.89 -2.73
N GLY A 306 8.46 -22.40 -2.75
CA GLY A 306 8.07 -23.54 -3.61
C GLY A 306 8.52 -24.91 -3.09
N ARG A 307 9.07 -24.98 -1.89
CA ARG A 307 9.35 -26.23 -1.15
C ARG A 307 8.20 -26.53 -0.18
N GLY A 308 6.97 -26.38 -0.67
CA GLY A 308 5.75 -26.58 0.11
C GLY A 308 5.58 -28.02 0.59
N MET A 309 4.65 -28.20 1.52
CA MET A 309 4.27 -29.53 1.99
C MET A 309 3.23 -30.13 1.04
N PRO A 310 3.15 -31.47 0.89
CA PRO A 310 2.13 -32.11 0.06
C PRO A 310 0.70 -31.75 0.49
N ASP A 311 0.49 -31.60 1.80
CA ASP A 311 -0.77 -31.17 2.40
C ASP A 311 -0.59 -29.84 3.16
N ALA A 312 -1.16 -28.77 2.61
CA ALA A 312 -1.13 -27.44 3.22
C ALA A 312 -1.94 -27.39 4.54
N SER A 313 -2.85 -28.33 4.77
CA SER A 313 -3.66 -28.44 5.99
C SER A 313 -2.79 -28.70 7.22
N ILE A 314 -1.69 -29.44 7.08
CA ILE A 314 -0.74 -29.70 8.17
C ILE A 314 -0.07 -28.40 8.62
N LEU A 315 0.39 -27.59 7.66
CA LEU A 315 0.98 -26.29 7.98
C LEU A 315 -0.05 -25.33 8.58
N ARG A 316 -1.27 -25.33 8.06
CA ARG A 316 -2.40 -24.55 8.61
C ARG A 316 -2.67 -24.93 10.06
N ALA A 317 -2.75 -26.22 10.38
CA ALA A 317 -2.94 -26.70 11.75
C ALA A 317 -1.76 -26.32 12.67
N ALA A 318 -0.51 -26.48 12.21
CA ALA A 318 0.67 -26.09 12.97
C ALA A 318 0.70 -24.59 13.31
N CYS A 319 0.33 -23.74 12.35
CA CYS A 319 0.16 -22.31 12.57
C CYS A 319 -0.93 -22.02 13.62
N LEU A 320 -2.11 -22.65 13.50
CA LEU A 320 -3.21 -22.46 14.46
C LEU A 320 -2.86 -22.91 15.88
N ARG A 321 -2.17 -24.05 16.04
CA ARG A 321 -1.68 -24.52 17.34
C ARG A 321 -0.68 -23.55 17.95
N THR A 322 0.24 -23.02 17.15
CA THR A 322 1.19 -21.99 17.59
C THR A 322 0.46 -20.72 18.05
N LEU A 323 -0.58 -20.30 17.33
CA LEU A 323 -1.39 -19.16 17.72
C LEU A 323 -2.19 -19.41 19.02
N ALA A 324 -2.60 -20.65 19.25
CA ALA A 324 -3.30 -21.09 20.46
C ALA A 324 -2.38 -21.46 21.64
N ASP A 325 -1.05 -21.30 21.50
CA ASP A 325 -0.05 -21.72 22.49
C ASP A 325 -0.13 -23.21 22.87
N LEU A 326 -0.53 -24.05 21.90
CA LEU A 326 -0.62 -25.50 22.06
C LEU A 326 0.67 -26.19 21.59
N PRO A 327 1.06 -27.31 22.23
CA PRO A 327 2.22 -28.08 21.79
C PRO A 327 2.02 -28.67 20.39
N PRO A 328 3.11 -28.91 19.62
CA PRO A 328 3.03 -29.52 18.30
C PRO A 328 2.37 -30.90 18.37
N ALA A 329 1.59 -31.24 17.34
CA ALA A 329 0.72 -32.43 17.31
C ALA A 329 1.43 -33.77 17.61
N GLY A 330 2.76 -33.83 17.48
CA GLY A 330 3.57 -35.04 17.72
C GLY A 330 3.94 -35.33 19.18
N SER A 331 3.68 -34.44 20.14
CA SER A 331 4.11 -34.66 21.54
C SER A 331 3.14 -35.51 22.38
N ALA A 332 1.93 -35.77 21.91
CA ALA A 332 0.89 -36.50 22.67
C ALA A 332 0.44 -37.83 22.05
N ALA A 333 0.87 -38.14 20.82
CA ALA A 333 0.46 -39.35 20.11
C ALA A 333 1.65 -40.32 19.95
N GLY A 334 2.07 -40.90 21.08
CA GLY A 334 2.83 -42.13 21.07
C GLY A 334 1.88 -43.31 20.84
N ALA A 335 2.23 -44.13 19.84
CA ALA A 335 1.67 -45.44 19.50
C ALA A 335 0.31 -45.49 18.76
N HIS A 336 0.33 -46.18 17.62
CA HIS A 336 -0.79 -46.65 16.78
C HIS A 336 -1.42 -45.66 15.79
N ALA A 337 -0.85 -45.56 14.59
CA ALA A 337 -1.63 -45.28 13.37
C ALA A 337 -0.83 -45.59 12.08
N GLN A 338 -0.78 -46.86 11.70
CA GLN A 338 -0.56 -47.25 10.30
C GLN A 338 -1.90 -47.80 9.80
N GLY A 339 -2.70 -46.99 9.10
CA GLY A 339 -3.97 -47.47 8.54
C GLY A 339 -4.90 -46.44 7.88
N HIS A 340 -5.04 -45.22 8.37
CA HIS A 340 -6.17 -44.36 7.94
C HIS A 340 -5.76 -42.94 7.54
N ALA A 341 -5.24 -42.76 6.31
CA ALA A 341 -4.94 -41.44 5.76
C ALA A 341 -6.20 -40.57 5.60
N GLN A 342 -7.35 -41.19 5.31
CA GLN A 342 -8.62 -40.49 5.07
C GLN A 342 -9.31 -40.05 6.37
N GLU A 343 -9.23 -40.86 7.43
CA GLU A 343 -9.71 -40.46 8.76
C GLU A 343 -8.80 -39.39 9.37
N ALA A 344 -7.48 -39.53 9.24
CA ALA A 344 -6.52 -38.51 9.71
C ALA A 344 -6.77 -37.13 9.07
N SER A 345 -7.12 -37.10 7.78
CA SER A 345 -7.47 -35.86 7.07
C SER A 345 -8.78 -35.23 7.59
N ALA A 346 -9.79 -36.04 7.89
CA ALA A 346 -11.04 -35.57 8.48
C ALA A 346 -10.85 -35.05 9.91
N THR A 347 -10.04 -35.74 10.73
CA THR A 347 -9.70 -35.31 12.10
C THR A 347 -8.95 -33.98 12.08
N LEU A 348 -7.98 -33.81 11.17
CA LEU A 348 -7.22 -32.58 11.01
C LEU A 348 -8.11 -31.41 10.58
N SER A 349 -9.04 -31.65 9.65
CA SER A 349 -10.00 -30.64 9.18
C SER A 349 -10.92 -30.18 10.32
N GLY A 350 -11.39 -31.12 11.16
CA GLY A 350 -12.17 -30.83 12.36
C GLY A 350 -11.38 -30.02 13.40
N GLU A 351 -10.12 -30.38 13.64
CA GLU A 351 -9.22 -29.62 14.54
C GLU A 351 -9.01 -28.18 14.04
N ILE A 352 -8.74 -28.01 12.75
CA ILE A 352 -8.57 -26.70 12.12
C ILE A 352 -9.82 -25.83 12.35
N ALA A 353 -11.02 -26.37 12.08
CA ALA A 353 -12.27 -25.64 12.26
C ALA A 353 -12.51 -25.25 13.74
N ALA A 354 -12.21 -26.17 14.67
CA ALA A 354 -12.31 -25.92 16.10
C ALA A 354 -11.36 -24.81 16.56
N LEU A 355 -10.08 -24.87 16.16
CA LEU A 355 -9.07 -23.87 16.52
C LEU A 355 -9.39 -22.49 15.92
N GLN A 356 -9.88 -22.43 14.68
CA GLN A 356 -10.29 -21.17 14.05
C GLN A 356 -11.48 -20.53 14.76
N THR A 357 -12.44 -21.34 15.19
CA THR A 357 -13.59 -20.88 15.97
C THR A 357 -13.14 -20.37 17.35
N GLN A 358 -12.27 -21.12 18.03
CA GLN A 358 -11.70 -20.75 19.33
C GLN A 358 -10.91 -19.43 19.24
N LEU A 359 -10.04 -19.29 18.24
CA LEU A 359 -9.21 -18.11 18.03
C LEU A 359 -9.96 -16.94 17.37
N ARG A 360 -11.21 -17.15 16.94
CA ARG A 360 -12.02 -16.20 16.17
C ARG A 360 -11.26 -15.65 14.96
N LEU A 361 -10.70 -16.52 14.14
CA LEU A 361 -9.97 -16.12 12.94
C LEU A 361 -10.14 -17.10 11.78
N ARG A 362 -10.06 -16.59 10.55
CA ARG A 362 -9.91 -17.40 9.33
C ARG A 362 -8.44 -17.38 8.90
N LEU A 363 -7.81 -18.54 8.76
CA LEU A 363 -6.45 -18.66 8.25
C LEU A 363 -6.45 -19.75 7.19
N ASN A 364 -5.91 -19.45 6.02
CA ASN A 364 -5.70 -20.45 4.98
C ASN A 364 -4.35 -20.25 4.29
N ILE A 365 -3.79 -21.35 3.81
CA ILE A 365 -2.53 -21.39 3.08
C ILE A 365 -2.77 -22.15 1.79
N VAL A 366 -2.62 -21.47 0.65
CA VAL A 366 -2.71 -22.08 -0.68
C VAL A 366 -1.31 -22.26 -1.24
N GLN A 367 -0.99 -23.46 -1.74
CA GLN A 367 0.33 -23.83 -2.27
C GLN A 367 0.22 -24.31 -3.72
N GLY A 368 1.37 -24.56 -4.37
CA GLY A 368 1.41 -25.20 -5.71
C GLY A 368 1.00 -24.28 -6.86
N GLY A 369 1.07 -22.96 -6.69
CA GLY A 369 0.74 -22.00 -7.76
C GLY A 369 -0.75 -21.91 -8.11
N GLN A 370 -1.63 -22.64 -7.41
CA GLN A 370 -3.07 -22.66 -7.65
C GLN A 370 -3.78 -21.35 -7.28
N ALA A 371 -3.09 -20.42 -6.60
CA ALA A 371 -3.61 -19.10 -6.23
C ALA A 371 -2.53 -18.00 -6.30
N VAL A 372 -1.87 -17.84 -7.46
CA VAL A 372 -0.94 -16.72 -7.69
C VAL A 372 -1.74 -15.43 -7.94
N TRP A 373 -2.06 -14.72 -6.86
CA TRP A 373 -2.69 -13.39 -6.89
C TRP A 373 -1.71 -12.25 -7.17
N GLY A 374 -0.45 -12.59 -7.49
CA GLY A 374 0.59 -11.62 -7.82
C GLY A 374 0.55 -11.06 -9.23
N LYS A 375 -0.18 -11.68 -10.15
CA LYS A 375 -0.22 -11.25 -11.55
C LYS A 375 -1.06 -9.97 -11.69
N LEU A 376 -0.59 -9.05 -12.53
CA LEU A 376 -1.24 -7.75 -12.75
C LEU A 376 -2.73 -7.86 -13.07
N LYS A 377 -3.11 -8.80 -13.95
CA LYS A 377 -4.52 -9.03 -14.32
C LYS A 377 -5.39 -9.46 -13.13
N HIS A 378 -4.85 -10.27 -12.21
CA HIS A 378 -5.58 -10.76 -11.04
C HIS A 378 -5.76 -9.63 -10.02
N ARG A 379 -4.72 -8.81 -9.81
CA ARG A 379 -4.80 -7.64 -8.92
C ARG A 379 -5.73 -6.56 -9.45
N LEU A 380 -5.74 -6.32 -10.76
CA LEU A 380 -6.68 -5.39 -11.38
C LEU A 380 -8.12 -5.88 -11.22
N TRP A 381 -8.36 -7.17 -11.47
CA TRP A 381 -9.68 -7.78 -11.25
C TRP A 381 -10.11 -7.66 -9.78
N ASP A 382 -9.25 -8.09 -8.85
CA ASP A 382 -9.52 -8.07 -7.41
C ASP A 382 -9.73 -6.64 -6.89
N PHE A 383 -8.98 -5.67 -7.41
CA PHE A 383 -9.21 -4.25 -7.13
C PHE A 383 -10.58 -3.79 -7.65
N ARG A 384 -10.99 -4.17 -8.85
CA ARG A 384 -12.32 -3.80 -9.39
C ARG A 384 -13.45 -4.44 -8.59
N GLU A 385 -13.35 -5.71 -8.25
CA GLU A 385 -14.36 -6.38 -7.40
C GLU A 385 -14.57 -5.64 -6.08
N ARG A 386 -13.47 -5.28 -5.40
CA ARG A 386 -13.53 -4.58 -4.11
C ARG A 386 -13.89 -3.11 -4.25
N ALA A 387 -13.11 -2.37 -5.01
CA ALA A 387 -13.28 -0.94 -5.15
C ALA A 387 -14.53 -0.62 -5.98
N GLN A 388 -14.70 -1.16 -7.18
CA GLN A 388 -15.80 -0.75 -8.07
C GLN A 388 -17.14 -1.40 -7.68
N PHE A 389 -17.15 -2.69 -7.36
CA PHE A 389 -18.38 -3.45 -7.16
C PHE A 389 -18.75 -3.68 -5.69
N GLY A 390 -17.88 -3.33 -4.74
CA GLY A 390 -18.13 -3.51 -3.30
C GLY A 390 -18.24 -4.97 -2.87
N ARG A 391 -17.61 -5.89 -3.62
CA ARG A 391 -17.56 -7.33 -3.33
C ARG A 391 -16.29 -7.69 -2.58
N ASP A 392 -16.21 -8.90 -2.05
CA ASP A 392 -15.03 -9.41 -1.33
C ASP A 392 -13.85 -9.79 -2.24
N GLY A 393 -13.97 -9.68 -3.57
CA GLY A 393 -12.91 -10.01 -4.51
C GLY A 393 -12.42 -11.45 -4.36
N ALA A 394 -11.11 -11.61 -4.14
CA ALA A 394 -10.46 -12.91 -4.00
C ALA A 394 -10.65 -13.59 -2.64
N TRP A 395 -11.13 -12.87 -1.61
CA TRP A 395 -11.16 -13.38 -0.24
C TRP A 395 -11.96 -14.68 -0.05
N PRO A 396 -13.15 -14.86 -0.65
CA PRO A 396 -13.91 -16.10 -0.49
C PRO A 396 -13.16 -17.32 -1.04
N GLN A 397 -12.52 -17.16 -2.20
CA GLN A 397 -11.70 -18.22 -2.81
C GLN A 397 -10.45 -18.55 -1.98
N LEU A 398 -9.91 -17.55 -1.29
CA LEU A 398 -8.70 -17.69 -0.48
C LEU A 398 -8.96 -18.24 0.90
N LEU A 399 -10.07 -17.90 1.54
CA LEU A 399 -10.40 -18.33 2.90
C LEU A 399 -11.22 -19.63 2.92
N GLY A 400 -11.77 -20.05 1.77
CA GLY A 400 -12.49 -21.31 1.61
C GLY A 400 -13.89 -21.25 2.23
N ASP A 401 -14.74 -20.41 1.63
CA ASP A 401 -16.17 -20.29 1.97
C ASP A 401 -17.04 -21.32 1.25
#